data_AF-A0A527G585-F1
#
_entry.id   AF-A0A527G585-F1
#
_cell.length_a   1.000
_cell.length_b   1.000
_cell.length_c   1.000
_cell.angle_alpha   90.00
_cell.angle_beta   90.00
_cell.angle_gamma   90.00
#
_symmetry.space_group_name_H-M   'P 1'
#
loop_
_entity.id
_entity.type
_entity.pdbx_description
1 polymer ?
#
loop_
_entity_poly.entity_id
_entity_poly.type
_entity_poly.pdbx_seq_one_letter_code
_entity_poly.pdbx_strand_id
1 'polypeptide(L)'
;VAPYIDLQLVAFPQDGFYRAPSARENTIRALDMGVDIVGGIPHFERTMADGTRSVTELCEIAARRGLMVDLHCDETDDPLSRHIEQLAYETQRLGLQGKVAGSHLTSMHSMDNYYVSKLLPLIAEAGVSVIPN
;
A
#
# COMPACT_ATOMS: atom_id res chain seq x y z
N VAL A 1 -24.64 -11.15 1.85
CA VAL A 1 -23.91 -10.25 2.79
C VAL A 1 -24.77 -9.03 3.04
N ALA A 2 -25.23 -8.32 2.01
CA ALA A 2 -26.47 -7.55 2.10
C ALA A 2 -27.68 -8.45 2.47
N PRO A 3 -28.65 -7.97 3.27
CA PRO A 3 -28.72 -6.63 3.88
C PRO A 3 -27.95 -6.50 5.21
N TYR A 4 -27.18 -7.50 5.61
CA TYR A 4 -26.60 -7.58 6.95
C TYR A 4 -25.27 -6.83 7.09
N ILE A 5 -24.43 -6.81 6.05
CA ILE A 5 -23.08 -6.23 6.05
C ILE A 5 -22.77 -5.69 4.63
N ASP A 6 -21.98 -4.61 4.57
CA ASP A 6 -21.27 -4.16 3.37
C ASP A 6 -19.81 -4.64 3.44
N LEU A 7 -19.39 -5.42 2.44
CA LEU A 7 -18.07 -6.05 2.42
C LEU A 7 -17.22 -5.46 1.30
N GLN A 8 -16.03 -4.99 1.66
CA GLN A 8 -15.00 -4.56 0.72
C GLN A 8 -13.96 -5.66 0.54
N LEU A 9 -13.48 -5.85 -0.69
CA LEU A 9 -12.46 -6.83 -1.04
C LEU A 9 -11.22 -6.11 -1.55
N VAL A 10 -10.04 -6.63 -1.18
CA VAL A 10 -8.73 -6.11 -1.60
C VAL A 10 -8.03 -7.13 -2.47
N ALA A 11 -7.54 -6.72 -3.63
CA ALA A 11 -6.76 -7.57 -4.53
C ALA A 11 -5.31 -7.63 -4.03
N PHE A 12 -5.01 -8.59 -3.15
CA PHE A 12 -3.79 -8.61 -2.36
C PHE A 12 -2.76 -9.65 -2.86
N PRO A 13 -1.61 -9.22 -3.41
CA PRO A 13 -0.52 -10.12 -3.83
C PRO A 13 0.35 -10.54 -2.64
N GLN A 14 -0.15 -11.46 -1.81
CA GLN A 14 0.50 -11.93 -0.57
C GLN A 14 1.98 -12.35 -0.74
N ASP A 15 2.32 -13.00 -1.85
CA ASP A 15 3.68 -13.51 -2.10
C ASP A 15 4.61 -12.49 -2.78
N GLY A 16 4.21 -11.21 -2.82
CA GLY A 16 4.90 -10.10 -3.47
C GLY A 16 4.50 -9.95 -4.94
N PHE A 17 4.26 -8.71 -5.34
CA PHE A 17 3.78 -8.29 -6.67
C PHE A 17 4.82 -8.57 -7.77
N TYR A 18 6.11 -8.38 -7.50
CA TYR A 18 7.20 -8.74 -8.40
C TYR A 18 7.92 -10.04 -8.04
N ARG A 19 7.85 -10.44 -6.77
CA ARG A 19 8.48 -11.66 -6.27
C ARG A 19 7.87 -12.94 -6.84
N ALA A 20 6.54 -13.04 -6.89
CA ALA A 20 5.87 -14.24 -7.37
C ALA A 20 5.54 -14.16 -8.87
N PRO A 21 5.85 -15.18 -9.69
CA PRO A 21 5.79 -15.10 -11.16
C PRO A 21 4.45 -14.62 -11.74
N SER A 22 3.34 -15.03 -11.14
CA SER A 22 1.98 -14.68 -11.61
C SER A 22 1.27 -13.65 -10.73
N ALA A 23 1.92 -13.09 -9.70
CA ALA A 23 1.24 -12.24 -8.73
C ALA A 23 0.66 -10.98 -9.39
N ARG A 24 1.47 -10.27 -10.17
CA ARG A 24 1.02 -9.10 -10.93
C ARG A 24 -0.19 -9.40 -11.83
N GLU A 25 -0.14 -10.49 -12.58
CA GLU A 25 -1.22 -10.90 -13.49
C GLU A 25 -2.49 -11.28 -12.72
N ASN A 26 -2.33 -11.99 -11.59
CA ASN A 26 -3.44 -12.37 -10.72
C ASN A 26 -4.08 -11.16 -10.03
N THR A 27 -3.28 -10.17 -9.60
CA THR A 27 -3.81 -8.90 -9.05
C THR A 27 -4.63 -8.18 -10.10
N ILE A 28 -4.11 -8.01 -11.31
CA ILE A 28 -4.84 -7.38 -12.42
C ILE A 28 -6.14 -8.13 -12.71
N ARG A 29 -6.08 -9.46 -12.79
CA ARG A 29 -7.26 -10.31 -13.02
C ARG A 29 -8.30 -10.17 -11.91
N ALA A 30 -7.88 -10.10 -10.65
CA ALA A 30 -8.80 -9.91 -9.52
C ALA A 30 -9.52 -8.55 -9.61
N LEU A 31 -8.80 -7.48 -9.97
CA LEU A 31 -9.39 -6.18 -10.22
C LEU A 31 -10.36 -6.21 -11.42
N ASP A 32 -10.03 -6.93 -12.49
CA ASP A 32 -10.91 -7.11 -13.66
C ASP A 32 -12.18 -7.91 -13.32
N MET A 33 -12.14 -8.73 -12.26
CA MET A 33 -13.30 -9.47 -11.74
C MET A 33 -14.21 -8.63 -10.83
N GLY A 34 -13.87 -7.35 -10.59
CA GLY A 34 -14.69 -6.42 -9.81
C GLY A 34 -14.26 -6.26 -8.35
N VAL A 35 -12.99 -6.54 -8.03
CA VAL A 35 -12.40 -6.15 -6.74
C VAL A 35 -11.98 -4.68 -6.79
N ASP A 36 -12.49 -3.86 -5.87
CA ASP A 36 -12.43 -2.39 -5.96
C ASP A 36 -11.27 -1.73 -5.19
N ILE A 37 -10.41 -2.53 -4.54
CA ILE A 37 -9.27 -2.04 -3.76
C ILE A 37 -7.99 -2.73 -4.21
N VAL A 38 -6.97 -1.93 -4.53
CA VAL A 38 -5.64 -2.40 -4.90
C VAL A 38 -4.81 -2.67 -3.63
N GLY A 39 -4.36 -3.91 -3.46
CA GLY A 39 -3.52 -4.32 -2.34
C GLY A 39 -2.04 -4.46 -2.71
N GLY A 40 -1.19 -4.59 -1.69
CA GLY A 40 0.23 -4.87 -1.87
C GLY A 40 0.98 -5.09 -0.56
N ILE A 41 2.19 -5.66 -0.67
CA ILE A 41 3.04 -6.07 0.46
C ILE A 41 4.52 -5.70 0.19
N PRO A 42 4.85 -4.40 0.02
CA PRO A 42 6.15 -3.99 -0.53
C PRO A 42 7.35 -4.42 0.32
N HIS A 43 7.22 -4.49 1.65
CA HIS A 43 8.29 -4.97 2.55
C HIS A 43 8.65 -6.46 2.35
N PHE A 44 7.81 -7.23 1.65
CA PHE A 44 8.03 -8.65 1.37
C PHE A 44 8.63 -8.92 -0.03
N GLU A 45 8.78 -7.87 -0.85
CA GLU A 45 9.53 -7.94 -2.09
C GLU A 45 10.99 -8.30 -1.83
N ARG A 46 11.68 -8.83 -2.83
CA ARG A 46 13.06 -9.32 -2.66
C ARG A 46 14.07 -8.21 -2.36
N THR A 47 13.78 -6.99 -2.80
CA THR A 47 14.67 -5.84 -2.66
C THR A 47 13.86 -4.60 -2.30
N MET A 48 14.49 -3.66 -1.60
CA MET A 48 13.89 -2.34 -1.32
C MET A 48 13.46 -1.63 -2.61
N ALA A 49 14.25 -1.76 -3.68
CA ALA A 49 13.94 -1.17 -4.97
C ALA A 49 12.67 -1.76 -5.58
N ASP A 50 12.49 -3.08 -5.51
CA ASP A 50 11.27 -3.73 -5.98
C ASP A 50 10.06 -3.39 -5.09
N GLY A 51 10.24 -3.27 -3.78
CA GLY A 51 9.19 -2.78 -2.86
C GLY A 51 8.74 -1.35 -3.18
N THR A 52 9.69 -0.43 -3.41
CA THR A 52 9.37 0.94 -3.88
C THR A 52 8.66 0.90 -5.23
N ARG A 53 9.16 0.11 -6.18
CA ARG A 53 8.58 -0.04 -7.51
C ARG A 53 7.18 -0.64 -7.46
N SER A 54 6.89 -1.54 -6.51
CA SER A 54 5.57 -2.16 -6.38
C SER A 54 4.56 -1.15 -5.86
N VAL A 55 4.94 -0.32 -4.87
CA VAL A 55 4.10 0.80 -4.41
C VAL A 55 3.74 1.73 -5.58
N THR A 56 4.73 2.17 -6.37
CA THR A 56 4.48 3.04 -7.53
C THR A 56 3.52 2.40 -8.52
N GLU A 57 3.76 1.15 -8.96
CA GLU A 57 2.89 0.53 -9.97
C GLU A 57 1.47 0.29 -9.43
N LEU A 58 1.32 -0.15 -8.18
CA LEU A 58 0.01 -0.39 -7.57
C LEU A 58 -0.80 0.90 -7.44
N CYS A 59 -0.19 2.00 -6.99
CA CYS A 59 -0.84 3.30 -6.95
C CYS A 59 -1.23 3.79 -8.36
N GLU A 60 -0.38 3.58 -9.37
CA GLU A 60 -0.70 3.93 -10.75
C GLU A 60 -1.86 3.09 -11.32
N ILE A 61 -1.93 1.80 -10.97
CA ILE A 61 -3.07 0.94 -11.32
C ILE A 61 -4.35 1.50 -10.70
N ALA A 62 -4.31 1.84 -9.40
CA ALA A 62 -5.47 2.41 -8.70
C ALA A 62 -5.91 3.74 -9.33
N ALA A 63 -4.97 4.66 -9.59
CA ALA A 63 -5.24 5.95 -10.20
C ALA A 63 -5.88 5.83 -11.59
N ARG A 64 -5.32 4.96 -12.46
CA ARG A 64 -5.89 4.72 -13.81
C ARG A 64 -7.29 4.13 -13.77
N ARG A 65 -7.61 3.34 -12.75
CA ARG A 65 -8.90 2.66 -12.60
C ARG A 65 -9.90 3.41 -11.71
N GLY A 66 -9.47 4.50 -11.05
CA GLY A 66 -10.29 5.23 -10.08
C GLY A 66 -10.52 4.51 -8.75
N LEU A 67 -9.77 3.45 -8.47
CA LEU A 67 -9.93 2.55 -7.32
C LEU A 67 -9.26 3.08 -6.05
N MET A 68 -9.54 2.42 -4.93
CA MET A 68 -8.85 2.67 -3.64
C MET A 68 -7.57 1.84 -3.54
N VAL A 69 -6.72 2.18 -2.57
CA VAL A 69 -5.47 1.47 -2.26
C VAL A 69 -5.44 1.13 -0.77
N ASP A 70 -5.07 -0.12 -0.45
CA ASP A 70 -4.78 -0.56 0.91
C ASP A 70 -3.54 -1.48 0.89
N LEU A 71 -2.39 -0.95 1.31
CA LEU A 71 -1.14 -1.72 1.31
C LEU A 71 -0.79 -2.19 2.72
N HIS A 72 -0.43 -3.46 2.86
CA HIS A 72 0.34 -3.95 4.00
C HIS A 72 1.76 -3.41 3.88
N CYS A 73 1.95 -2.15 4.25
CA CYS A 73 3.08 -1.35 3.76
C CYS A 73 4.39 -1.76 4.42
N ASP A 74 4.43 -1.83 5.75
CA ASP A 74 5.65 -2.07 6.52
C ASP A 74 5.38 -2.94 7.77
N GLU A 75 4.82 -4.14 7.59
CA GLU A 75 4.49 -5.09 8.66
C GLU A 75 5.72 -5.92 9.08
N THR A 76 6.73 -5.22 9.62
CA THR A 76 8.00 -5.81 10.07
C THR A 76 8.61 -4.92 11.15
N ASP A 77 9.46 -5.48 12.01
CA ASP A 77 10.20 -4.72 13.03
C ASP A 77 11.43 -4.00 12.47
N ASP A 78 11.78 -4.21 11.20
CA ASP A 78 12.94 -3.59 10.55
C ASP A 78 12.76 -2.06 10.39
N PRO A 79 13.57 -1.22 11.06
CA PRO A 79 13.47 0.24 10.98
C PRO A 79 13.84 0.83 9.60
N LEU A 80 14.36 0.01 8.69
CA LEU A 80 14.67 0.40 7.31
C LEU A 80 13.51 0.12 6.33
N SER A 81 12.49 -0.65 6.74
CA SER A 81 11.25 -0.80 5.97
C SER A 81 10.45 0.50 6.06
N ARG A 82 10.49 1.30 4.98
CA ARG A 82 10.01 2.68 4.94
C ARG A 82 9.12 2.95 3.73
N HIS A 83 8.41 1.94 3.25
CA HIS A 83 7.60 2.04 2.03
C HIS A 83 6.44 3.02 2.17
N ILE A 84 6.00 3.33 3.39
CA ILE A 84 5.04 4.38 3.67
C ILE A 84 5.48 5.78 3.16
N GLU A 85 6.78 6.07 3.12
CA GLU A 85 7.29 7.33 2.53
C GLU A 85 6.98 7.38 1.03
N GLN A 86 7.20 6.27 0.32
CA GLN A 86 6.85 6.16 -1.10
C GLN A 86 5.33 6.21 -1.30
N LEU A 87 4.55 5.53 -0.45
CA LEU A 87 3.09 5.50 -0.55
C LEU A 87 2.50 6.91 -0.40
N ALA A 88 2.98 7.70 0.55
CA ALA A 88 2.57 9.09 0.73
C ALA A 88 2.93 9.95 -0.49
N TYR A 89 4.14 9.80 -1.03
CA TYR A 89 4.57 10.49 -2.25
C TYR A 89 3.67 10.16 -3.46
N GLU A 90 3.45 8.88 -3.73
CA GLU A 90 2.61 8.43 -4.85
C GLU A 90 1.16 8.88 -4.70
N THR A 91 0.66 8.92 -3.47
CA THR A 91 -0.68 9.42 -3.17
C THR A 91 -0.84 10.86 -3.63
N GLN A 92 0.12 11.73 -3.32
CA GLN A 92 0.09 13.12 -3.76
C GLN A 92 0.30 13.25 -5.27
N ARG A 93 1.31 12.56 -5.81
CA ARG A 93 1.68 12.62 -7.23
C ARG A 93 0.54 12.22 -8.15
N LEU A 94 -0.25 11.22 -7.75
CA LEU A 94 -1.31 10.63 -8.56
C LEU A 94 -2.71 11.14 -8.23
N GLY A 95 -2.86 12.07 -7.29
CA GLY A 95 -4.17 12.62 -6.93
C GLY A 95 -5.06 11.61 -6.19
N LEU A 96 -4.48 10.74 -5.36
CA LEU A 96 -5.18 9.66 -4.64
C LEU A 96 -5.56 10.05 -3.20
N GLN A 97 -5.50 11.34 -2.85
CA GLN A 97 -5.81 11.82 -1.50
C GLN A 97 -7.20 11.33 -1.05
N GLY A 98 -7.28 10.78 0.17
CA GLY A 98 -8.53 10.22 0.71
C GLY A 98 -8.93 8.85 0.15
N LYS A 99 -8.11 8.22 -0.69
CA LYS A 99 -8.35 6.87 -1.26
C LYS A 99 -7.30 5.83 -0.88
N VAL A 100 -6.32 6.19 -0.05
CA VAL A 100 -5.14 5.37 0.25
C VAL A 100 -5.07 5.07 1.74
N ALA A 101 -4.87 3.80 2.08
CA ALA A 101 -4.56 3.32 3.41
C ALA A 101 -3.19 2.61 3.44
N GLY A 102 -2.41 2.93 4.46
CA GLY A 102 -1.24 2.15 4.88
C GLY A 102 -1.62 1.31 6.09
N SER A 103 -1.75 0.00 5.89
CA SER A 103 -2.05 -0.97 6.94
C SER A 103 -0.77 -1.41 7.67
N HIS A 104 -0.94 -1.71 8.97
CA HIS A 104 0.06 -2.09 9.97
C HIS A 104 1.04 -0.99 10.35
N LEU A 105 1.89 -0.58 9.41
CA LEU A 105 3.00 0.36 9.63
C LEU A 105 3.87 0.01 10.85
N THR A 106 4.00 -1.28 11.16
CA THR A 106 4.69 -1.81 12.35
C THR A 106 6.10 -1.25 12.47
N SER A 107 6.85 -1.17 11.37
CA SER A 107 8.23 -0.68 11.40
C SER A 107 8.39 0.72 11.98
N MET A 108 7.34 1.56 11.95
CA MET A 108 7.38 2.93 12.47
C MET A 108 7.73 3.01 13.95
N HIS A 109 7.43 1.97 14.76
CA HIS A 109 7.83 1.96 16.17
C HIS A 109 9.33 1.70 16.37
N SER A 110 10.00 1.14 15.36
CA SER A 110 11.44 0.86 15.38
C SER A 110 12.26 1.95 14.70
N MET A 111 11.63 2.81 13.89
CA MET A 111 12.30 3.87 13.15
C MET A 111 12.96 4.92 14.06
N ASP A 112 13.98 5.57 13.53
CA ASP A 112 14.58 6.75 14.16
C ASP A 112 13.53 7.86 14.35
N ASN A 113 13.51 8.47 15.54
CA ASN A 113 12.51 9.48 15.92
C ASN A 113 12.57 10.73 15.04
N TYR A 114 13.77 11.15 14.62
CA TYR A 114 13.91 12.30 13.73
C TYR A 114 13.32 11.98 12.35
N TYR A 115 13.58 10.79 11.83
CA TYR A 115 12.94 10.31 10.61
C TYR A 115 11.40 10.26 10.72
N VAL A 116 10.86 9.73 11.83
CA VAL A 116 9.40 9.71 12.03
C VAL A 116 8.81 11.13 12.13
N SER A 117 9.54 12.08 12.73
CA SER A 117 9.08 13.46 12.86
C SER A 117 8.81 14.16 11.51
N LYS A 118 9.56 13.80 10.45
CA LYS A 118 9.29 14.28 9.08
C LYS A 118 8.24 13.44 8.35
N LEU A 119 8.08 12.17 8.73
CA LEU A 119 7.19 11.23 8.05
C LEU A 119 5.71 11.48 8.41
N LEU A 120 5.41 11.77 9.68
CA LEU A 120 4.05 12.07 10.13
C LEU A 120 3.37 13.21 9.34
N PRO A 121 3.97 14.39 9.15
CA PRO A 121 3.36 15.43 8.34
C PRO A 121 3.22 15.02 6.87
N LEU A 122 4.17 14.27 6.30
CA LEU A 122 4.08 13.77 4.93
C LEU A 122 2.85 12.86 4.74
N ILE A 123 2.60 11.94 5.67
CA ILE A 123 1.41 11.05 5.66
C ILE A 123 0.13 11.89 5.75
N ALA A 124 0.11 12.88 6.65
CA ALA A 124 -1.05 13.74 6.86
C ALA A 124 -1.36 14.63 5.64
N GLU A 125 -0.34 15.26 5.04
CA GLU A 125 -0.47 16.09 3.83
C GLU A 125 -0.87 15.28 2.60
N ALA A 126 -0.46 14.01 2.54
CA ALA A 126 -0.90 13.09 1.50
C ALA A 126 -2.34 12.62 1.69
N GLY A 127 -2.93 12.79 2.88
CA GLY A 127 -4.26 12.27 3.19
C GLY A 127 -4.31 10.74 3.18
N VAL A 128 -3.20 10.09 3.56
CA VAL A 128 -3.11 8.63 3.72
C VAL A 128 -3.71 8.24 5.07
N SER A 129 -4.64 7.29 5.06
CA SER A 129 -5.21 6.71 6.27
C SER A 129 -4.25 5.66 6.84
N VAL A 130 -4.22 5.50 8.16
CA VAL A 130 -3.38 4.51 8.84
C VAL A 130 -4.27 3.53 9.60
N ILE A 131 -4.05 2.22 9.38
CA ILE A 131 -4.78 1.15 10.06
C ILE A 131 -3.79 0.34 10.89
N PRO A 132 -3.76 0.50 12.23
CA PRO A 132 -2.89 -0.29 13.10
C PRO A 132 -3.45 -1.69 13.35
N ASN A 133 -2.62 -2.59 13.90
CA ASN A 133 -3.02 -3.90 14.42
C ASN A 133 -3.78 -3.81 15.76
#